data_AF-K6VQD0-F1
#
_entry.id   AF-K6VQD0-F1
#
_cell.length_a   1.000
_cell.length_b   1.000
_cell.length_c   1.000
_cell.angle_alpha   90.00
_cell.angle_beta   90.00
_cell.angle_gamma   90.00
#
_symmetry.space_group_name_H-M   'P 1'
#
loop_
_entity.id
_entity.type
_entity.pdbx_description
1 polymer ?
#
loop_
_entity_poly.entity_id
_entity_poly.type
_entity_poly.pdbx_seq_one_letter_code
_entity_poly.pdbx_strand_id
1 'polypeptide(L)'
;MVTVSMRVMSAGDGYKYLLRTVAAADGDRELSTPLTRYYAEAGTPPGQWLGSGVASLGKGQLAVGDRVSEAQLQLVMGMGRDPITGDPLGLAFPVYKSVPQRIEARIADLDPSLSPGAKGEAVARIEGEEAERGKRRAVAGFDFTFSVPK
;
A
#
# COMPACT_ATOMS: atom_id res chain seq x y z
N MET A 1 -28.55 7.26 -6.17
CA MET A 1 -27.53 7.75 -5.22
C MET A 1 -26.29 6.89 -5.37
N VAL A 2 -25.15 7.46 -5.76
CA VAL A 2 -23.88 6.71 -5.80
C VAL A 2 -23.36 6.57 -4.37
N THR A 3 -22.93 5.38 -3.97
CA THR A 3 -22.21 5.17 -2.71
C THR A 3 -20.71 5.16 -2.96
N VAL A 4 -19.94 5.69 -2.01
CA VAL A 4 -18.48 5.74 -2.08
C VAL A 4 -17.91 5.04 -0.87
N SER A 5 -16.97 4.13 -1.09
CA SER A 5 -16.15 3.54 -0.03
C SER A 5 -14.70 3.98 -0.20
N MET A 6 -14.01 4.20 0.91
CA MET A 6 -12.61 4.63 0.94
C MET A 6 -11.76 3.62 1.70
N ARG A 7 -10.61 3.24 1.14
CA ARG A 7 -9.63 2.36 1.78
C ARG A 7 -8.24 2.97 1.73
N VAL A 8 -7.51 2.89 2.86
CA VAL A 8 -6.10 3.28 2.92
C VAL A 8 -5.25 2.24 2.22
N MET A 9 -4.38 2.69 1.33
CA MET A 9 -3.37 1.86 0.68
C MET A 9 -2.02 2.04 1.35
N SER A 10 -1.41 0.92 1.77
CA SER A 10 -0.06 0.94 2.31
C SER A 10 1.00 0.92 1.20
N ALA A 11 2.11 1.62 1.41
CA ALA A 11 3.31 1.48 0.59
C ALA A 11 3.90 0.06 0.68
N GLY A 12 4.68 -0.32 -0.34
CA GLY A 12 5.17 -1.69 -0.53
C GLY A 12 4.11 -2.55 -1.23
N ASP A 13 3.80 -3.73 -0.72
CA ASP A 13 2.91 -4.69 -1.41
C ASP A 13 1.44 -4.26 -1.53
N GLY A 14 1.06 -3.13 -0.91
CA GLY A 14 -0.32 -2.65 -0.91
C GLY A 14 -0.83 -2.19 -2.27
N TYR A 15 0.01 -1.92 -3.28
CA TYR A 15 -0.47 -1.64 -4.64
C TYR A 15 -0.66 -2.90 -5.50
N LYS A 16 -0.17 -4.08 -5.04
CA LYS A 16 -0.23 -5.32 -5.82
C LYS A 16 -1.67 -5.76 -6.13
N TYR A 17 -2.65 -5.34 -5.33
CA TYR A 17 -4.06 -5.60 -5.66
C TYR A 17 -4.55 -4.71 -6.82
N LEU A 18 -4.04 -3.48 -6.97
CA LEU A 18 -4.36 -2.62 -8.11
C LEU A 18 -3.75 -3.14 -9.41
N LEU A 19 -2.63 -3.87 -9.36
CA LEU A 19 -2.10 -4.54 -10.55
C LEU A 19 -3.12 -5.52 -11.14
N ARG A 20 -3.94 -6.16 -10.30
CA ARG A 20 -4.97 -7.10 -10.72
C ARG A 20 -6.21 -6.44 -11.33
N THR A 21 -6.46 -5.16 -11.05
CA THR A 21 -7.73 -4.49 -11.41
C THR A 21 -7.57 -3.25 -12.29
N VAL A 22 -6.48 -2.49 -12.12
CA VAL A 22 -6.20 -1.23 -12.82
C VAL A 22 -5.29 -1.44 -14.03
N ALA A 23 -4.27 -2.29 -13.91
CA ALA A 23 -3.33 -2.52 -15.01
C ALA A 23 -3.83 -3.57 -16.04
N ALA A 24 -4.75 -4.45 -15.62
CA ALA A 24 -5.26 -5.55 -16.43
C ALA A 24 -6.26 -5.04 -17.50
N ALA A 25 -5.84 -5.14 -18.76
CA ALA A 25 -6.75 -5.45 -19.87
C ALA A 25 -6.47 -6.93 -20.17
N ASP A 26 -7.49 -7.79 -20.15
CA ASP A 26 -7.36 -9.26 -20.05
C ASP A 26 -6.30 -9.91 -20.96
N GLY A 27 -5.54 -10.83 -20.36
CA GLY A 27 -4.54 -11.68 -21.02
C GLY A 27 -4.12 -12.84 -20.12
N ASP A 28 -4.95 -13.89 -20.11
CA ASP A 28 -4.74 -15.29 -19.70
C ASP A 28 -3.85 -15.60 -18.48
N ARG A 29 -4.46 -15.99 -17.34
CA ARG A 29 -3.80 -16.79 -16.29
C ARG A 29 -4.80 -17.57 -15.42
N GLU A 30 -4.51 -18.86 -15.21
CA GLU A 30 -5.33 -19.83 -14.48
C GLU A 30 -5.45 -19.58 -12.96
N LEU A 31 -6.67 -19.20 -12.57
CA LEU A 31 -7.60 -19.67 -11.52
C LEU A 31 -7.11 -20.39 -10.23
N SER A 32 -7.44 -19.77 -9.09
CA SER A 32 -8.09 -20.47 -7.95
C SER A 32 -9.17 -19.56 -7.30
N THR A 33 -10.43 -19.80 -7.72
CA THR A 33 -11.80 -19.54 -7.17
C THR A 33 -12.07 -18.60 -5.96
N PRO A 34 -13.30 -18.02 -5.80
CA PRO A 34 -14.20 -17.39 -6.78
C PRO A 34 -14.80 -16.03 -6.28
N LEU A 35 -14.50 -14.92 -6.97
CA LEU A 35 -15.32 -13.69 -6.92
C LEU A 35 -15.58 -13.12 -8.34
N THR A 36 -15.18 -13.85 -9.38
CA THR A 36 -14.87 -13.32 -10.71
C THR A 36 -15.97 -13.45 -11.75
N ARG A 37 -17.18 -13.96 -11.42
CA ARG A 37 -18.24 -14.09 -12.44
C ARG A 37 -19.03 -12.81 -12.73
N TYR A 38 -18.98 -11.78 -11.89
CA TYR A 38 -19.73 -10.54 -12.15
C TYR A 38 -18.96 -9.49 -12.97
N TYR A 39 -17.66 -9.72 -13.24
CA TYR A 39 -16.78 -8.78 -13.95
C TYR A 39 -16.37 -9.24 -15.36
N ALA A 40 -16.89 -10.38 -15.83
CA ALA A 40 -16.41 -11.03 -17.05
C ALA A 40 -17.22 -10.70 -18.33
N GLU A 41 -18.36 -10.01 -18.24
CA GLU A 41 -19.19 -9.75 -19.44
C GLU A 41 -18.88 -8.42 -20.16
N ALA A 42 -18.03 -7.56 -19.58
CA ALA A 42 -17.36 -6.46 -20.27
C ALA A 42 -16.04 -6.19 -19.52
N GLY A 43 -14.95 -6.82 -19.98
CA GLY A 43 -13.67 -6.84 -19.27
C GLY A 43 -13.26 -5.47 -18.74
N THR A 44 -12.82 -5.43 -17.48
CA THR A 44 -12.47 -4.19 -16.78
C THR A 44 -11.53 -3.36 -17.66
N PRO A 45 -11.96 -2.19 -18.18
CA PRO A 45 -11.09 -1.39 -19.03
C PRO A 45 -9.88 -0.97 -18.21
N PRO A 46 -8.69 -0.88 -18.83
CA PRO A 46 -7.50 -0.51 -18.11
C PRO A 46 -7.67 0.89 -17.50
N GLY A 47 -7.13 1.07 -16.31
CA GLY A 47 -7.19 2.34 -15.59
C GLY A 47 -6.55 3.47 -16.38
N GLN A 48 -7.04 4.68 -16.14
CA GLN A 48 -6.59 5.90 -16.80
C GLN A 48 -6.11 6.92 -15.78
N TRP A 49 -5.12 7.72 -16.17
CA TRP A 49 -4.66 8.85 -15.38
C TRP A 49 -5.70 9.97 -15.35
N LEU A 50 -6.00 10.48 -14.15
CA LEU A 50 -6.98 11.54 -13.93
C LEU A 50 -6.41 12.61 -12.98
N GLY A 51 -6.91 13.83 -13.11
CA GLY A 51 -6.59 14.95 -12.23
C GLY A 51 -5.56 15.93 -12.79
N SER A 52 -5.57 17.16 -12.26
CA SER A 52 -4.71 18.26 -12.74
C SER A 52 -3.22 18.05 -12.47
N GLY A 53 -2.86 17.22 -11.50
CA GLY A 53 -1.46 16.89 -11.16
C GLY A 53 -0.76 16.02 -12.20
N VAL A 54 -1.50 15.36 -13.10
CA VAL A 54 -0.94 14.42 -14.10
C VAL A 54 0.08 15.10 -15.00
N ALA A 55 -0.18 16.34 -15.43
CA ALA A 55 0.72 17.09 -16.31
C ALA A 55 2.07 17.47 -15.64
N SER A 56 2.20 17.31 -14.32
CA SER A 56 3.47 17.53 -13.62
C SER A 56 4.37 16.29 -13.62
N LEU A 57 3.83 15.12 -13.95
CA LEU A 57 4.54 13.84 -13.94
C LEU A 57 5.31 13.65 -15.25
N GLY A 58 6.44 12.95 -15.16
CA GLY A 58 7.27 12.61 -16.30
C GLY A 58 7.71 13.83 -17.10
N LYS A 59 7.94 14.98 -16.45
CA LYS A 59 8.26 16.25 -17.12
C LYS A 59 7.20 16.66 -18.16
N GLY A 60 5.93 16.34 -17.91
CA GLY A 60 4.80 16.65 -18.79
C GLY A 60 4.55 15.62 -19.90
N GLN A 61 5.25 14.48 -19.87
CA GLN A 61 5.04 13.40 -20.85
C GLN A 61 3.73 12.62 -20.62
N LEU A 62 3.14 12.73 -19.43
CA LEU A 62 1.92 12.01 -19.07
C LEU A 62 0.70 12.94 -19.21
N ALA A 63 -0.34 12.46 -19.89
CA ALA A 63 -1.59 13.17 -20.11
C ALA A 63 -2.77 12.52 -19.37
N VAL A 64 -3.80 13.34 -19.08
CA VAL A 64 -5.07 12.82 -18.58
C VAL A 64 -5.71 11.92 -19.64
N GLY A 65 -6.19 10.77 -19.22
CA GLY A 65 -6.74 9.72 -20.10
C GLY A 65 -5.70 8.68 -20.55
N ASP A 66 -4.41 8.93 -20.34
CA ASP A 66 -3.38 7.93 -20.63
C ASP A 66 -3.62 6.67 -19.80
N ARG A 67 -3.34 5.51 -20.40
CA ARG A 67 -3.45 4.23 -19.71
C ARG A 67 -2.41 4.12 -18.60
N VAL A 68 -2.84 3.66 -17.43
CA VAL A 68 -1.95 3.28 -16.33
C VAL A 68 -1.30 1.93 -16.64
N SER A 69 0.02 1.90 -16.63
CA SER A 69 0.78 0.64 -16.69
C SER A 69 1.15 0.14 -15.29
N GLU A 70 1.39 -1.17 -15.18
CA GLU A 70 1.88 -1.81 -13.95
C GLU A 70 3.18 -1.17 -13.44
N ALA A 71 4.14 -0.91 -14.33
CA ALA A 71 5.42 -0.30 -13.98
C ALA A 71 5.24 1.11 -13.40
N GLN A 72 4.39 1.94 -14.01
CA GLN A 72 4.07 3.28 -13.51
C GLN A 72 3.41 3.21 -12.12
N LEU A 73 2.47 2.28 -11.94
CA LEU A 73 1.77 2.10 -10.66
C LEU A 73 2.74 1.65 -9.56
N GLN A 74 3.69 0.77 -9.87
CA GLN A 74 4.74 0.34 -8.94
C GLN A 74 5.64 1.51 -8.53
N LEU A 75 6.04 2.37 -9.47
CA LEU A 75 6.87 3.54 -9.15
C LEU A 75 6.13 4.50 -8.21
N VAL A 76 4.89 4.85 -8.53
CA VAL A 76 4.12 5.82 -7.74
C VAL A 76 3.68 5.23 -6.40
N MET A 77 2.97 4.12 -6.42
CA MET A 77 2.32 3.58 -5.21
C MET A 77 3.26 2.68 -4.39
N GLY A 78 4.22 2.03 -5.03
CA GLY A 78 5.20 1.18 -4.34
C GLY A 78 6.38 1.97 -3.79
N MET A 79 6.87 2.95 -4.54
CA MET A 79 8.17 3.59 -4.29
C MET A 79 8.11 5.11 -4.07
N GLY A 80 6.97 5.76 -4.31
CA GLY A 80 6.87 7.22 -4.17
C GLY A 80 7.69 7.96 -5.24
N ARG A 81 7.79 7.37 -6.43
CA ARG A 81 8.61 7.86 -7.55
C ARG A 81 7.75 8.23 -8.73
N ASP A 82 8.27 9.14 -9.54
CA ASP A 82 7.66 9.60 -10.77
C ASP A 82 7.48 8.41 -11.72
N PRO A 83 6.29 8.25 -12.33
CA PRO A 83 5.95 7.05 -13.10
C PRO A 83 6.71 6.92 -14.42
N ILE A 84 7.39 7.97 -14.88
CA ILE A 84 8.11 7.97 -16.16
C ILE A 84 9.62 8.07 -15.93
N THR A 85 10.05 9.04 -15.14
CA THR A 85 11.48 9.32 -14.89
C THR A 85 12.07 8.46 -13.77
N GLY A 86 11.24 7.99 -12.85
CA GLY A 86 11.68 7.32 -11.63
C GLY A 86 12.26 8.25 -10.57
N ASP A 87 12.26 9.57 -10.78
CA ASP A 87 12.73 10.54 -9.81
C ASP A 87 11.84 10.54 -8.54
N PRO A 88 12.37 10.82 -7.35
CA PRO A 88 11.55 10.91 -6.14
C PRO A 88 10.48 12.03 -6.28
N LEU A 89 9.22 11.71 -5.97
CA LEU A 89 8.14 12.71 -5.92
C LEU A 89 8.12 13.50 -4.59
N GLY A 90 9.04 13.17 -3.67
CA GLY A 90 9.14 13.77 -2.35
C GLY A 90 10.02 12.91 -1.45
N LEU A 91 9.65 12.83 -0.17
CA LEU A 91 10.32 11.93 0.78
C LEU A 91 9.98 10.47 0.46
N ALA A 92 10.97 9.58 0.61
CA ALA A 92 10.73 8.14 0.54
C ALA A 92 9.74 7.69 1.62
N PHE A 93 8.98 6.64 1.34
CA PHE A 93 8.06 6.07 2.33
C PHE A 93 8.79 5.66 3.61
N PRO A 94 8.27 6.04 4.80
CA PRO A 94 8.94 5.72 6.06
C PRO A 94 8.95 4.21 6.28
N VAL A 95 10.13 3.68 6.62
CA VAL A 95 10.31 2.28 7.02
C VAL A 95 10.13 2.20 8.54
N TYR A 96 9.02 1.59 8.97
CA TYR A 96 8.74 1.39 10.39
C TYR A 96 9.38 0.09 10.90
N LYS A 97 9.96 0.15 12.11
CA LYS A 97 10.45 -1.05 12.81
C LYS A 97 9.32 -2.07 12.99
N SER A 98 9.62 -3.34 12.72
CA SER A 98 8.72 -4.46 12.99
C SER A 98 8.43 -4.58 14.49
N VAL A 99 7.34 -5.29 14.85
CA VAL A 99 7.02 -5.55 16.27
C VAL A 99 8.23 -6.19 16.98
N PRO A 100 8.87 -7.25 16.45
CA PRO A 100 10.08 -7.82 17.06
C PRO A 100 11.23 -6.81 17.23
N GLN A 101 11.51 -5.97 16.23
CA GLN A 101 12.58 -4.98 16.30
C GLN A 101 12.31 -3.90 17.36
N ARG A 102 11.03 -3.57 17.60
CA ARG A 102 10.66 -2.62 18.66
C ARG A 102 10.77 -3.26 20.03
N ILE A 103 10.36 -4.53 20.17
CA ILE A 103 10.53 -5.30 21.39
C ILE A 103 12.02 -5.40 21.73
N GLU A 104 12.85 -5.83 20.80
CA GLU A 104 14.31 -5.95 20.97
C GLU A 104 14.95 -4.63 21.42
N ALA A 105 14.60 -3.52 20.75
CA ALA A 105 15.11 -2.20 21.12
C ALA A 105 14.71 -1.80 22.55
N ARG A 106 13.45 -2.07 22.95
CA ARG A 106 12.96 -1.74 24.30
C ARG A 106 13.56 -2.65 25.38
N ILE A 107 13.87 -3.90 25.05
CA ILE A 107 14.57 -4.82 25.95
C ILE A 107 16.03 -4.38 26.14
N ALA A 108 16.69 -3.91 25.08
CA ALA A 108 18.05 -3.40 25.13
C ALA A 108 18.19 -2.16 26.03
N ASP A 109 17.13 -1.34 26.12
CA ASP A 109 17.07 -0.15 26.99
C ASP A 109 16.66 -0.47 28.44
N LEU A 110 16.41 -1.73 28.81
CA LEU A 110 16.10 -2.10 30.20
C LEU A 110 17.32 -1.89 31.12
N ASP A 111 17.05 -1.46 32.34
CA ASP A 111 18.09 -1.31 33.37
C ASP A 111 18.83 -2.66 33.58
N PRO A 112 20.15 -2.69 33.37
CA PRO A 112 20.93 -3.91 33.49
C PRO A 112 21.01 -4.44 34.93
N SER A 113 20.68 -3.62 35.94
CA SER A 113 20.68 -3.99 37.36
C SER A 113 19.42 -4.73 37.82
N LEU A 114 18.41 -4.88 36.94
CA LEU A 114 17.18 -5.59 37.28
C LEU A 114 17.44 -7.05 37.68
N SER A 115 16.71 -7.50 38.70
CA SER A 115 16.69 -8.92 39.06
C SER A 115 16.15 -9.77 37.91
N PRO A 116 16.50 -11.06 37.82
CA PRO A 116 16.00 -11.92 36.75
C PRO A 116 14.47 -11.96 36.66
N GLY A 117 13.77 -11.96 37.81
CA GLY A 117 12.31 -11.92 37.86
C GLY A 117 11.72 -10.61 37.34
N ALA A 118 12.25 -9.48 37.82
CA ALA A 118 11.80 -8.15 37.38
C ALA A 118 12.09 -7.90 35.89
N LYS A 119 13.22 -8.43 35.38
CA LYS A 119 13.54 -8.40 33.95
C LYS A 119 12.52 -9.23 33.14
N GLY A 120 12.16 -10.42 33.61
CA GLY A 120 11.14 -11.25 32.95
C GLY A 120 9.77 -10.57 32.87
N GLU A 121 9.31 -9.96 33.96
CA GLU A 121 8.05 -9.21 33.99
C GLU A 121 8.08 -7.98 33.06
N ALA A 122 9.20 -7.25 33.03
CA ALA A 122 9.38 -6.10 32.14
C ALA A 122 9.35 -6.50 30.66
N VAL A 123 9.99 -7.62 30.31
CA VAL A 123 9.97 -8.18 28.94
C VAL A 123 8.54 -8.57 28.55
N ALA A 124 7.83 -9.35 29.37
CA ALA A 124 6.47 -9.77 29.08
C ALA A 124 5.52 -8.57 28.87
N ARG A 125 5.70 -7.52 29.67
CA ARG A 125 4.95 -6.26 29.49
C ARG A 125 5.29 -5.57 28.17
N ILE A 126 6.57 -5.46 27.80
CA ILE A 126 6.99 -4.88 26.51
C ILE A 126 6.38 -5.64 25.34
N GLU A 127 6.39 -6.98 25.39
CA GLU A 127 5.81 -7.82 24.35
C GLU A 127 4.30 -7.59 24.21
N GLY A 128 3.56 -7.56 25.33
CA GLY A 128 2.13 -7.26 25.32
C GLY A 128 1.82 -5.87 24.75
N GLU A 129 2.53 -4.84 25.21
CA GLU A 129 2.33 -3.46 24.73
C GLU A 129 2.63 -3.31 23.22
N GLU A 130 3.70 -3.91 22.72
CA GLU A 130 4.07 -3.82 21.30
C GLU A 130 3.17 -4.67 20.39
N ALA A 131 2.64 -5.79 20.91
CA ALA A 131 1.64 -6.60 20.23
C ALA A 131 0.33 -5.82 20.05
N GLU A 132 -0.20 -5.22 21.13
CA GLU A 132 -1.42 -4.41 21.10
C GLU A 132 -1.29 -3.19 20.19
N ARG A 133 -0.11 -2.54 20.17
CA ARG A 133 0.16 -1.41 19.27
C ARG A 133 0.14 -1.81 17.78
N GLY A 134 0.38 -3.07 17.47
CA GLY A 134 0.28 -3.62 16.12
C GLY A 134 1.33 -3.09 15.12
N LYS A 135 1.05 -3.28 13.84
CA LYS A 135 1.94 -2.89 12.73
C LYS A 135 1.55 -1.54 12.15
N ARG A 136 2.48 -0.58 12.16
CA ARG A 136 2.38 0.63 11.32
C ARG A 136 2.88 0.36 9.90
N ARG A 137 2.21 0.94 8.92
CA ARG A 137 2.61 0.91 7.51
C ARG A 137 2.56 2.33 6.96
N ALA A 138 3.50 2.66 6.07
CA ALA A 138 3.44 3.92 5.34
C ALA A 138 2.21 3.92 4.43
N VAL A 139 1.56 5.08 4.28
CA VAL A 139 0.41 5.25 3.40
C VAL A 139 0.93 5.69 2.03
N ALA A 140 0.59 4.94 0.99
CA ALA A 140 0.90 5.27 -0.40
C ALA A 140 -0.23 6.04 -1.10
N GLY A 141 -1.46 5.89 -0.63
CA GLY A 141 -2.61 6.62 -1.14
C GLY A 141 -3.92 6.07 -0.62
N PHE A 142 -5.00 6.42 -1.32
CA PHE A 142 -6.36 6.05 -0.96
C PHE A 142 -7.08 5.52 -2.18
N ASP A 143 -7.81 4.43 -1.98
CA ASP A 143 -8.65 3.80 -2.98
C ASP A 143 -10.10 4.20 -2.73
N PHE A 144 -10.74 4.74 -3.75
CA PHE A 144 -12.13 5.18 -3.73
C PHE A 144 -12.94 4.33 -4.70
N THR A 145 -13.81 3.48 -4.17
CA THR A 145 -14.73 2.68 -4.98
C THR A 145 -16.09 3.35 -5.02
N PHE A 146 -16.52 3.69 -6.22
CA PHE A 146 -17.84 4.26 -6.51
C PHE A 146 -18.79 3.14 -6.96
N SER A 147 -19.93 2.99 -6.28
CA SER A 147 -20.94 1.99 -6.62
C SER A 147 -22.24 2.69 -7.03
N VAL A 148 -22.69 2.40 -8.26
CA VAL A 148 -23.96 2.90 -8.80
C VAL A 148 -25.07 1.95 -8.38
N PRO A 149 -26.26 2.45 -7.97
CA PRO A 149 -27.42 1.60 -7.72
C PRO A 149 -27.79 0.78 -8.95
N LYS A 150 -28.37 -0.40 -8.72
CA LYS A 150 -29.00 -1.20 -9.77
C LYS A 150 -30.26 -0.51 -10.31
#